data_AF-A0A2E9Z5L0-F1
#
_entry.id   AF-A0A2E9Z5L0-F1
#
_cell.length_a   1.000
_cell.length_b   1.000
_cell.length_c   1.000
_cell.angle_alpha   90.00
_cell.angle_beta   90.00
_cell.angle_gamma   90.00
#
_symmetry.space_group_name_H-M   'P 1'
#
loop_
_entity.id
_entity.type
_entity.pdbx_description
1 polymer ?
#
loop_
_entity_poly.entity_id
_entity_poly.type
_entity_poly.pdbx_seq_one_letter_code
_entity_poly.pdbx_strand_id
1 'polypeptide(L)'
;MPSVQRRVLTNGKIRYRALVRLKGYKPKTATFIKRVDAVAWGQEIEARIRQSKYFPDRLIESEKYTLSELLDRYKSEVLPRKRDMKQVGQIEWWKNELGDYKLKDLTPSLIAELRDKLIKKVSDRTGNHRSAATVNRYLGLLSHACTIAIKEFQWMAINPVTQISKPREAQGRSRFLSDEERERLLAVCRSSESVHLFTIVTLALSTGMRRGEMLGLKWENVDLQNGRITLHRTKNGEKRIVPLVGKAYE
;
A
#
# COMPACT_ATOMS: atom_id res chain seq x y z
N MET A 1 -12.01 -3.74 40.26
CA MET A 1 -11.42 -2.66 41.08
C MET A 1 -9.95 -2.97 41.30
N PRO A 2 -9.06 -1.99 41.10
CA PRO A 2 -7.62 -2.19 41.27
C PRO A 2 -7.29 -2.44 42.74
N SER A 3 -6.41 -3.41 43.01
CA SER A 3 -5.89 -3.64 44.36
C SER A 3 -4.77 -2.65 44.65
N VAL A 4 -4.86 -1.89 45.74
CA VAL A 4 -3.81 -0.97 46.17
C VAL A 4 -3.24 -1.44 47.51
N GLN A 5 -1.95 -1.73 47.53
CA GLN A 5 -1.21 -2.20 48.70
C GLN A 5 -0.31 -1.08 49.23
N ARG A 6 -0.40 -0.80 50.53
CA ARG A 6 0.55 0.07 51.23
C ARG A 6 1.83 -0.70 51.52
N ARG A 7 2.99 -0.14 51.18
CA ARG A 7 4.31 -0.70 51.44
C ARG A 7 5.15 0.31 52.21
N VAL A 8 5.72 -0.12 53.32
CA VAL A 8 6.71 0.65 54.07
C VAL A 8 8.08 0.18 53.61
N LEU A 9 8.90 1.11 53.13
CA LEU A 9 10.28 0.84 52.74
C LEU A 9 11.18 0.75 53.97
N THR A 10 12.36 0.15 53.82
CA THR A 10 13.36 0.01 54.89
C THR A 10 13.80 1.35 55.49
N ASN A 11 13.61 2.45 54.76
CA ASN A 11 13.88 3.83 55.18
C ASN A 11 12.65 4.55 55.78
N GLY A 12 11.59 3.82 56.17
CA GLY A 12 10.37 4.36 56.75
C GLY A 12 9.41 5.06 55.78
N LYS A 13 9.82 5.30 54.52
CA LYS A 13 8.97 5.97 53.53
C LYS A 13 7.84 5.05 53.07
N ILE A 14 6.64 5.60 52.98
CA ILE A 14 5.43 4.90 52.53
C ILE A 14 5.32 5.01 51.01
N ARG A 15 5.03 3.89 50.34
CA ARG A 15 4.68 3.81 48.93
C ARG A 15 3.41 3.01 48.75
N TYR A 16 2.64 3.31 47.71
CA TYR A 16 1.41 2.59 47.38
C TYR A 16 1.60 1.86 46.06
N ARG A 17 1.52 0.53 46.08
CA ARG A 17 1.59 -0.31 44.89
C ARG A 17 0.19 -0.59 44.40
N ALA A 18 -0.13 -0.17 43.18
CA ALA A 18 -1.34 -0.56 42.49
C ALA A 18 -1.10 -1.84 41.69
N LEU A 19 -2.06 -2.75 41.73
CA LEU A 19 -2.08 -4.03 41.02
C LEU A 19 -3.43 -4.20 40.33
N VAL A 20 -3.39 -4.30 38.99
CA VAL A 20 -4.57 -4.56 38.16
C VAL A 20 -4.49 -6.01 37.67
N ARG A 21 -5.47 -6.82 38.07
CA ARG A 21 -5.65 -8.22 37.64
C ARG A 21 -6.99 -8.37 36.94
N LEU A 22 -6.95 -8.68 35.64
CA LEU A 22 -8.12 -8.97 34.81
C LEU A 22 -7.92 -10.34 34.15
N LYS A 23 -8.96 -11.18 34.15
CA LYS A 23 -8.92 -12.54 33.59
C LYS A 23 -8.53 -12.47 32.10
N GLY A 24 -7.48 -13.20 31.71
CA GLY A 24 -6.97 -13.24 30.33
C GLY A 24 -5.86 -12.24 29.99
N TYR A 25 -5.46 -11.35 30.91
CA TYR A 25 -4.37 -10.39 30.70
C TYR A 25 -3.25 -10.55 31.73
N LYS A 26 -2.01 -10.22 31.33
CA LYS A 26 -0.87 -10.18 32.26
C LYS A 26 -1.11 -9.11 33.33
N PRO A 27 -0.85 -9.38 34.63
CA PRO A 27 -1.03 -8.40 35.68
C PRO A 27 -0.13 -7.17 35.47
N LYS A 28 -0.70 -5.97 35.61
CA LYS A 28 0.07 -4.71 35.58
C LYS A 28 0.22 -4.14 36.98
N THR A 29 1.43 -3.65 37.29
CA THR A 29 1.71 -3.01 38.58
C THR A 29 2.52 -1.74 38.44
N ALA A 30 2.19 -0.73 39.24
CA ALA A 30 2.97 0.50 39.38
C ALA A 30 2.97 0.95 40.85
N THR A 31 3.95 1.79 41.23
CA THR A 31 4.14 2.22 42.62
C THR A 31 4.18 3.74 42.71
N PHE A 32 3.44 4.30 43.67
CA PHE A 32 3.20 5.74 43.81
C PHE A 32 3.50 6.23 45.22
N ILE A 33 3.65 7.55 45.39
CA ILE A 33 3.85 8.19 46.69
C ILE A 33 2.50 8.36 47.40
N LYS A 34 1.46 8.80 46.69
CA LYS A 34 0.13 9.01 47.24
C LYS A 34 -0.80 7.84 46.90
N ARG A 35 -1.70 7.53 47.84
CA ARG A 35 -2.73 6.50 47.64
C ARG A 35 -3.71 6.87 46.53
N VAL A 36 -4.06 8.15 46.43
CA VAL A 36 -5.01 8.67 45.43
C VAL A 36 -4.49 8.41 44.02
N ASP A 37 -3.22 8.73 43.75
CA ASP A 37 -2.58 8.47 42.45
C ASP A 37 -2.56 6.98 42.10
N ALA A 38 -2.30 6.10 43.08
CA ALA A 38 -2.34 4.66 42.89
C ALA A 38 -3.74 4.13 42.54
N VAL A 39 -4.78 4.69 43.17
CA VAL A 39 -6.18 4.35 42.87
C VAL A 39 -6.58 4.87 41.49
N ALA A 40 -6.27 6.13 41.18
CA ALA A 40 -6.57 6.76 39.89
C ALA A 40 -5.91 6.02 38.74
N TRP A 41 -4.60 5.72 38.85
CA TRP A 41 -3.87 4.92 37.87
C TRP A 41 -4.46 3.52 37.70
N GLY A 42 -4.84 2.87 38.81
CA GLY A 42 -5.45 1.55 38.78
C GLY A 42 -6.81 1.54 38.05
N GLN A 43 -7.63 2.56 38.29
CA GLN A 43 -8.94 2.73 37.64
C GLN A 43 -8.77 3.06 36.15
N GLU A 44 -7.83 3.94 35.80
CA GLU A 44 -7.50 4.27 34.41
C GLU A 44 -7.03 3.04 33.63
N ILE A 45 -6.10 2.25 34.19
CA ILE A 45 -5.60 1.03 33.55
C ILE A 45 -6.69 -0.05 33.45
N GLU A 46 -7.52 -0.23 34.49
CA GLU A 46 -8.64 -1.17 34.43
C GLU A 46 -9.67 -0.75 33.36
N ALA A 47 -10.02 0.54 33.30
CA ALA A 47 -10.90 1.10 32.27
C ALA A 47 -10.28 0.94 30.86
N ARG A 48 -8.97 1.18 30.71
CA ARG A 48 -8.24 1.04 29.45
C ARG A 48 -8.14 -0.40 28.99
N ILE A 49 -7.96 -1.38 29.89
CA ILE A 49 -7.97 -2.82 29.54
C ILE A 49 -9.40 -3.29 29.23
N ARG A 50 -10.41 -2.81 29.95
CA ARG A 50 -11.82 -3.11 29.61
C ARG A 50 -12.21 -2.50 28.28
N GLN A 51 -11.84 -1.25 28.02
CA GLN A 51 -11.93 -0.64 26.70
C GLN A 51 -11.12 -1.42 25.68
N SER A 52 -9.95 -1.97 26.06
CA SER A 52 -9.15 -2.79 25.17
C SER A 52 -9.79 -4.13 24.78
N LYS A 53 -10.63 -4.68 25.66
CA LYS A 53 -11.53 -5.80 25.36
C LYS A 53 -12.55 -5.46 24.26
N TYR A 54 -12.86 -4.17 24.07
CA TYR A 54 -13.69 -3.64 22.99
C TYR A 54 -12.85 -2.99 21.84
N PHE A 55 -11.58 -2.65 22.09
CA PHE A 55 -10.65 -2.02 21.17
C PHE A 55 -9.24 -2.64 21.31
N PRO A 56 -8.83 -3.57 20.44
CA PRO A 56 -7.59 -4.36 20.62
C PRO A 56 -6.34 -3.47 20.79
N ASP A 57 -5.28 -4.01 21.42
CA ASP A 57 -3.96 -3.39 21.72
C ASP A 57 -3.40 -2.44 20.63
N ARG A 58 -3.85 -2.63 19.39
CA ARG A 58 -3.62 -1.78 18.21
C ARG A 58 -3.89 -0.28 18.42
N LEU A 59 -4.86 0.13 19.25
CA LEU A 59 -5.06 1.57 19.54
C LEU A 59 -3.90 2.15 20.36
N ILE A 60 -3.31 1.37 21.26
CA ILE A 60 -2.16 1.79 22.08
C ILE A 60 -0.91 1.85 21.21
N GLU A 61 -0.74 0.89 20.29
CA GLU A 61 0.38 0.92 19.34
C GLU A 61 0.30 2.13 18.40
N SER A 62 -0.90 2.59 18.04
CA SER A 62 -1.06 3.75 17.15
C SER A 62 -0.60 5.08 17.75
N GLU A 63 -0.43 5.14 19.08
CA GLU A 63 0.16 6.30 19.77
C GLU A 63 1.70 6.29 19.72
N LYS A 64 2.31 5.13 19.49
CA LYS A 64 3.76 4.95 19.53
C LYS A 64 4.40 5.27 18.19
N TYR A 65 3.82 4.76 17.10
CA TYR A 65 4.42 4.86 15.77
C TYR A 65 3.90 6.08 14.99
N THR A 66 4.79 6.63 14.19
CA THR A 66 4.54 7.69 13.22
C THR A 66 4.22 7.11 11.84
N LEU A 67 3.69 7.95 10.94
CA LEU A 67 3.52 7.55 9.54
C LEU A 67 4.87 7.30 8.85
N SER A 68 5.90 8.09 9.16
CA SER A 68 7.24 7.89 8.59
C SER A 68 7.77 6.49 8.91
N GLU A 69 7.70 6.06 10.17
CA GLU A 69 8.13 4.73 10.59
C GLU A 69 7.34 3.62 9.90
N LEU A 70 6.01 3.80 9.75
CA LEU A 70 5.18 2.87 9.00
C LEU A 70 5.63 2.77 7.53
N LEU A 71 5.86 3.91 6.87
CA LEU A 71 6.22 3.96 5.47
C LEU A 71 7.64 3.43 5.21
N ASP A 72 8.58 3.66 6.13
CA ASP A 72 9.93 3.10 6.07
C ASP A 72 9.91 1.58 6.18
N ARG A 73 9.15 1.05 7.16
CA ARG A 73 8.97 -0.40 7.29
C ARG A 73 8.23 -1.00 6.09
N TYR A 74 7.23 -0.31 5.57
CA TYR A 74 6.53 -0.73 4.36
C TYR A 74 7.47 -0.77 3.14
N LYS A 75 8.35 0.24 3.01
CA LYS A 75 9.36 0.32 1.94
C LYS A 75 10.40 -0.80 2.03
N SER A 76 10.81 -1.21 3.23
CA SER A 76 11.80 -2.29 3.41
C SER A 76 11.21 -3.69 3.32
N GLU A 77 10.02 -3.93 3.89
CA GLU A 77 9.47 -5.29 4.03
C GLU A 77 8.45 -5.65 2.94
N VAL A 78 7.65 -4.68 2.47
CA VAL A 78 6.50 -4.93 1.58
C VAL A 78 6.81 -4.57 0.13
N LEU A 79 7.44 -3.42 -0.11
CA LEU A 79 7.71 -2.94 -1.47
C LEU A 79 8.60 -3.90 -2.29
N PRO A 80 9.65 -4.53 -1.74
CA PRO A 80 10.49 -5.47 -2.51
C PRO A 80 9.75 -6.72 -2.97
N ARG A 81 8.66 -7.07 -2.28
CA ARG A 81 7.80 -8.22 -2.65
C ARG A 81 6.86 -7.88 -3.82
N LYS A 82 6.74 -6.61 -4.19
CA LYS A 82 5.89 -6.17 -5.31
C LYS A 82 6.64 -6.22 -6.63
N ARG A 83 5.93 -6.63 -7.68
CA ARG A 83 6.46 -6.66 -9.05
C ARG A 83 6.76 -5.27 -9.62
N ASP A 84 6.10 -4.22 -9.11
CA ASP A 84 6.31 -2.83 -9.52
C ASP A 84 6.72 -1.98 -8.31
N MET A 85 7.97 -1.50 -8.33
CA MET A 85 8.55 -0.68 -7.27
C MET A 85 8.44 0.82 -7.53
N LYS A 86 7.66 1.28 -8.53
CA LYS A 86 7.43 2.70 -8.85
C LYS A 86 6.63 3.49 -7.81
N GLN A 87 6.62 3.01 -6.56
CA GLN A 87 5.88 3.55 -5.43
C GLN A 87 6.73 4.48 -4.54
N VAL A 88 8.04 4.59 -4.79
CA VAL A 88 8.97 5.38 -3.96
C VAL A 88 8.57 6.85 -3.91
N GLY A 89 8.24 7.47 -5.05
CA GLY A 89 7.85 8.88 -5.07
C GLY A 89 6.59 9.19 -4.27
N GLN A 90 5.62 8.27 -4.23
CA GLN A 90 4.41 8.40 -3.42
C GLN A 90 4.72 8.27 -1.93
N ILE A 91 5.62 7.35 -1.58
CA ILE A 91 6.07 7.16 -0.18
C ILE A 91 6.72 8.45 0.32
N GLU A 92 7.72 8.97 -0.39
CA GLU A 92 8.42 10.18 0.04
C GLU A 92 7.48 11.39 0.14
N TRP A 93 6.51 11.49 -0.78
CA TRP A 93 5.53 12.56 -0.69
C TRP A 93 4.68 12.48 0.58
N TRP A 94 4.16 11.29 0.95
CA TRP A 94 3.40 11.14 2.19
C TRP A 94 4.27 11.33 3.44
N LYS A 95 5.54 10.93 3.41
CA LYS A 95 6.48 11.21 4.49
C LYS A 95 6.69 12.72 4.68
N ASN A 96 6.84 13.48 3.59
CA ASN A 96 7.03 14.92 3.67
C ASN A 96 5.80 15.67 4.20
N GLU A 97 4.60 15.17 3.93
CA GLU A 97 3.36 15.86 4.32
C GLU A 97 2.84 15.42 5.70
N LEU A 98 2.97 14.14 6.05
CA LEU A 98 2.37 13.54 7.26
C LEU A 98 3.35 12.67 8.07
N GLY A 99 4.64 12.65 7.73
CA GLY A 99 5.62 11.72 8.31
C GLY A 99 5.68 11.76 9.83
N ASP A 100 5.61 12.95 10.42
CA ASP A 100 5.74 13.16 11.87
C ASP A 100 4.46 12.86 12.65
N TYR A 101 3.32 12.73 11.97
CA TYR A 101 2.04 12.45 12.63
C TYR A 101 2.05 11.02 13.18
N LYS A 102 1.56 10.86 14.42
CA LYS A 102 1.28 9.54 14.98
C LYS A 102 0.14 8.89 14.21
N LEU A 103 0.16 7.56 14.13
CA LEU A 103 -0.88 6.82 13.40
C LEU A 103 -2.29 7.06 13.95
N LYS A 104 -2.43 7.34 15.26
CA LYS A 104 -3.71 7.72 15.88
C LYS A 104 -4.27 9.06 15.40
N ASP A 105 -3.40 9.97 14.96
CA ASP A 105 -3.76 11.34 14.58
C ASP A 105 -4.03 11.47 13.07
N LEU A 106 -3.88 10.36 12.32
CA LEU A 106 -4.24 10.30 10.91
C LEU A 106 -5.76 10.28 10.74
N THR A 107 -6.34 11.45 10.50
CA THR A 107 -7.79 11.58 10.28
C THR A 107 -8.15 11.55 8.78
N PRO A 108 -9.36 11.09 8.43
CA PRO A 108 -9.85 11.17 7.04
C PRO A 108 -9.86 12.60 6.48
N SER A 109 -10.15 13.60 7.32
CA SER A 109 -10.18 15.02 6.92
C SER A 109 -8.80 15.50 6.48
N LEU A 110 -7.77 15.25 7.29
CA LEU A 110 -6.40 15.63 7.01
C LEU A 110 -5.89 15.03 5.68
N ILE A 111 -6.20 13.75 5.45
CA ILE A 111 -5.81 13.06 4.21
C ILE A 111 -6.62 13.59 3.01
N ALA A 112 -7.89 13.99 3.20
CA ALA A 112 -8.71 14.59 2.14
C ALA A 112 -8.18 15.98 1.72
N GLU A 113 -7.75 16.81 2.66
CA GLU A 113 -7.10 18.09 2.36
C GLU A 113 -5.84 17.91 1.52
N LEU A 114 -5.01 16.91 1.88
CA LEU A 114 -3.80 16.57 1.14
C LEU A 114 -4.06 15.94 -0.23
N ARG A 115 -5.14 15.17 -0.37
CA ARG A 115 -5.65 14.72 -1.68
C ARG A 115 -5.97 15.93 -2.56
N ASP A 116 -6.66 16.94 -2.02
CA ASP A 116 -7.06 18.12 -2.79
C ASP A 116 -5.84 19.00 -3.13
N LYS A 117 -4.85 19.07 -2.24
CA LYS A 117 -3.52 19.64 -2.52
C LYS A 117 -2.83 18.91 -3.68
N LEU A 118 -2.86 17.57 -3.71
CA LEU A 118 -2.29 16.78 -4.81
C LEU A 118 -2.96 17.04 -6.17
N ILE A 119 -4.28 17.23 -6.18
CA ILE A 119 -5.03 17.53 -7.40
C ILE A 119 -4.61 18.91 -7.94
N LYS A 120 -4.50 19.90 -7.06
CA LYS A 120 -4.13 21.28 -7.42
C LYS A 120 -2.65 21.42 -7.80
N LYS A 121 -1.77 20.57 -7.29
CA LYS A 121 -0.33 20.65 -7.59
C LYS A 121 -0.06 20.35 -9.07
N VAL A 122 0.56 21.31 -9.75
CA VAL A 122 1.09 21.13 -11.11
C VAL A 122 2.34 20.27 -11.03
N SER A 123 2.48 19.31 -11.95
CA SER A 123 3.65 18.45 -12.04
C SER A 123 4.77 19.18 -12.80
N ASP A 124 5.90 19.42 -12.13
CA ASP A 124 7.08 20.10 -12.69
C ASP A 124 7.56 19.46 -14.00
N ARG A 125 7.39 18.14 -14.14
CA ARG A 125 7.80 17.39 -15.33
C ARG A 125 6.91 17.61 -16.55
N THR A 126 5.62 17.89 -16.34
CA THR A 126 4.61 17.84 -17.41
C THR A 126 3.87 19.16 -17.58
N GLY A 127 4.10 20.15 -16.71
CA GLY A 127 3.37 21.43 -16.69
C GLY A 127 1.87 21.32 -16.44
N ASN A 128 1.38 20.11 -16.14
CA ASN A 128 -0.04 19.79 -16.04
C ASN A 128 -0.40 19.34 -14.63
N HIS A 129 -1.66 19.54 -14.24
CA HIS A 129 -2.22 18.95 -13.03
C HIS A 129 -2.14 17.42 -13.06
N ARG A 130 -2.04 16.81 -11.88
CA ARG A 130 -2.06 15.35 -11.75
C ARG A 130 -3.42 14.80 -12.15
N SER A 131 -3.44 13.73 -12.93
CA SER A 131 -4.69 13.03 -13.26
C SER A 131 -5.32 12.41 -12.02
N ALA A 132 -6.66 12.27 -12.01
CA ALA A 132 -7.39 11.57 -10.96
C ALA A 132 -6.82 10.16 -10.68
N ALA A 133 -6.48 9.42 -11.74
CA ALA A 133 -5.84 8.11 -11.64
C ALA A 133 -4.48 8.16 -10.91
N THR A 134 -3.71 9.24 -11.09
CA THR A 134 -2.46 9.44 -10.36
C THR A 134 -2.74 9.67 -8.89
N VAL A 135 -3.67 10.57 -8.54
CA VAL A 135 -4.05 10.85 -7.15
C VAL A 135 -4.59 9.59 -6.45
N ASN A 136 -5.42 8.81 -7.13
CA ASN A 136 -5.91 7.52 -6.64
C ASN A 136 -4.80 6.52 -6.34
N ARG A 137 -3.68 6.55 -7.08
CA ARG A 137 -2.51 5.72 -6.76
C ARG A 137 -1.81 6.16 -5.47
N TYR A 138 -1.75 7.47 -5.18
CA TYR A 138 -1.21 7.98 -3.91
C TYR A 138 -2.09 7.53 -2.73
N LEU A 139 -3.41 7.69 -2.85
CA LEU A 139 -4.37 7.21 -1.84
C LEU A 139 -4.34 5.69 -1.69
N GLY A 140 -4.24 4.96 -2.81
CA GLY A 140 -4.17 3.50 -2.82
C GLY A 140 -2.92 2.97 -2.11
N LEU A 141 -1.77 3.64 -2.28
CA LEU A 141 -0.55 3.32 -1.53
C LEU A 141 -0.74 3.51 -0.03
N LEU A 142 -1.20 4.69 0.40
CA LEU A 142 -1.40 4.99 1.81
C LEU A 142 -2.41 4.03 2.44
N SER A 143 -3.54 3.80 1.76
CA SER A 143 -4.57 2.85 2.20
C SER A 143 -4.02 1.45 2.40
N HIS A 144 -3.16 0.98 1.47
CA HIS A 144 -2.57 -0.34 1.59
C HIS A 144 -1.52 -0.41 2.70
N ALA A 145 -0.68 0.62 2.87
CA ALA A 145 0.26 0.71 3.99
C ALA A 145 -0.47 0.65 5.34
N CYS A 146 -1.56 1.42 5.51
CA CYS A 146 -2.42 1.35 6.70
C CYS A 146 -3.05 -0.04 6.86
N THR A 147 -3.43 -0.71 5.77
CA THR A 147 -3.99 -2.07 5.85
C THR A 147 -2.96 -3.08 6.34
N ILE A 148 -1.71 -2.99 5.88
CA ILE A 148 -0.60 -3.82 6.38
C ILE A 148 -0.32 -3.51 7.86
N ALA A 149 -0.34 -2.22 8.23
CA ALA A 149 -0.18 -1.82 9.63
C ALA A 149 -1.24 -2.44 10.54
N ILE A 150 -2.48 -2.61 10.06
CA ILE A 150 -3.56 -3.27 10.81
C ILE A 150 -3.37 -4.79 10.85
N LYS A 151 -3.08 -5.42 9.70
CA LYS A 151 -3.11 -6.88 9.55
C LYS A 151 -1.82 -7.55 10.00
N GLU A 152 -0.68 -7.01 9.63
CA GLU A 152 0.62 -7.64 9.82
C GLU A 152 1.36 -7.02 11.01
N PHE A 153 1.41 -5.68 11.09
CA PHE A 153 2.19 -5.01 12.12
C PHE A 153 1.43 -4.81 13.42
N GLN A 154 0.09 -4.85 13.37
CA GLN A 154 -0.79 -4.60 14.52
C GLN A 154 -0.61 -3.19 15.12
N TRP A 155 -0.17 -2.21 14.33
CA TRP A 155 0.16 -0.85 14.77
C TRP A 155 -1.02 0.11 14.81
N MET A 156 -2.14 -0.26 14.19
CA MET A 156 -3.34 0.57 14.14
C MET A 156 -4.59 -0.29 14.01
N ALA A 157 -5.74 0.25 14.41
CA ALA A 157 -7.00 -0.49 14.44
C ALA A 157 -7.90 -0.23 13.22
N ILE A 158 -7.85 1.00 12.69
CA ILE A 158 -8.77 1.49 11.65
C ILE A 158 -7.95 2.14 10.55
N ASN A 159 -8.34 1.91 9.29
CA ASN A 159 -7.73 2.57 8.14
C ASN A 159 -8.48 3.88 7.84
N PRO A 160 -7.88 5.06 8.06
CA PRO A 160 -8.57 6.33 7.84
C PRO A 160 -8.85 6.59 6.36
N VAL A 161 -8.10 5.98 5.44
CA VAL A 161 -8.23 6.21 4.00
C VAL A 161 -9.51 5.61 3.42
N THR A 162 -10.10 4.60 4.07
CA THR A 162 -11.33 3.97 3.57
C THR A 162 -12.55 4.89 3.63
N GLN A 163 -12.50 5.93 4.46
CA GLN A 163 -13.57 6.92 4.60
C GLN A 163 -13.40 8.14 3.68
N ILE A 164 -12.48 8.07 2.72
CA ILE A 164 -12.15 9.19 1.84
C ILE A 164 -12.75 8.94 0.45
N SER A 165 -13.51 9.90 -0.05
CA SER A 165 -13.99 9.89 -1.43
C SER A 165 -12.81 9.99 -2.42
N LYS A 166 -12.78 9.08 -3.37
CA LYS A 166 -11.73 9.03 -4.40
C LYS A 166 -12.14 9.89 -5.61
N PRO A 167 -11.21 10.66 -6.21
CA PRO A 167 -11.47 11.38 -7.45
C PRO A 167 -11.94 10.44 -8.56
N ARG A 168 -12.96 10.87 -9.31
CA ARG A 168 -13.49 10.11 -10.44
C ARG A 168 -12.45 10.07 -11.55
N GLU A 169 -12.09 8.87 -11.97
CA GLU A 169 -11.21 8.69 -13.13
C GLU A 169 -11.99 8.95 -14.41
N ALA A 170 -11.37 9.67 -15.36
CA ALA A 170 -11.91 9.78 -16.70
C ALA A 170 -12.01 8.38 -17.32
N GLN A 171 -13.07 8.14 -18.09
CA GLN A 171 -13.16 6.88 -18.83
C GLN A 171 -11.91 6.74 -19.72
N GLY A 172 -11.27 5.57 -19.63
CA GLY A 172 -10.13 5.26 -20.48
C GLY A 172 -10.51 5.42 -21.95
N ARG A 173 -9.55 5.80 -22.78
CA ARG A 173 -9.78 5.86 -24.23
C ARG A 173 -9.98 4.44 -24.75
N SER A 174 -11.21 4.06 -25.06
CA SER A 174 -11.52 2.86 -25.82
C SER A 174 -11.35 3.17 -27.30
N ARG A 175 -10.09 3.11 -27.78
CA ARG A 175 -9.73 3.27 -29.19
C ARG A 175 -8.97 2.04 -29.66
N PHE A 176 -9.34 1.54 -30.83
CA PHE A 176 -8.62 0.53 -31.58
C PHE A 176 -8.26 1.07 -32.98
N LEU A 177 -7.33 0.41 -33.66
CA LEU A 177 -6.97 0.76 -35.03
C LEU A 177 -8.08 0.27 -35.98
N SER A 178 -8.48 1.10 -36.94
CA SER A 178 -9.27 0.62 -38.08
C SER A 178 -8.41 -0.28 -38.98
N ASP A 179 -9.03 -1.01 -39.91
CA ASP A 179 -8.29 -1.85 -40.85
C ASP A 179 -7.35 -1.00 -41.73
N GLU A 180 -7.77 0.20 -42.15
CA GLU A 180 -6.94 1.14 -42.92
C GLU A 180 -5.78 1.71 -42.09
N GLU A 181 -6.01 2.00 -40.80
CA GLU A 181 -4.95 2.42 -39.89
C GLU A 181 -3.92 1.30 -39.65
N ARG A 182 -4.40 0.05 -39.53
CA ARG A 182 -3.53 -1.13 -39.39
C ARG A 182 -2.65 -1.31 -40.62
N GLU A 183 -3.21 -1.20 -41.82
CA GLU A 183 -2.45 -1.33 -43.07
C GLU A 183 -1.40 -0.23 -43.22
N ARG A 184 -1.77 1.02 -42.97
CA ARG A 184 -0.83 2.15 -42.99
C ARG A 184 0.29 1.96 -41.96
N LEU A 185 -0.04 1.50 -40.75
CA LEU A 185 0.97 1.22 -39.72
C LEU A 185 1.96 0.15 -40.18
N LEU A 186 1.47 -0.98 -40.71
CA LEU A 186 2.32 -2.07 -41.18
C LEU A 186 3.21 -1.65 -42.36
N ALA A 187 2.72 -0.81 -43.29
CA ALA A 187 3.50 -0.30 -44.40
C ALA A 187 4.70 0.56 -43.94
N VAL A 188 4.48 1.44 -42.94
CA VAL A 188 5.55 2.24 -42.34
C VAL A 188 6.51 1.36 -41.54
N CYS A 189 6.02 0.35 -40.83
CA CYS A 189 6.90 -0.58 -40.12
C CYS A 189 7.83 -1.37 -41.05
N ARG A 190 7.39 -1.72 -42.27
CA ARG A 190 8.23 -2.40 -43.27
C ARG A 190 9.36 -1.51 -43.82
N SER A 191 9.14 -0.21 -43.87
CA SER A 191 10.13 0.78 -44.36
C SER A 191 11.00 1.36 -43.24
N SER A 192 10.82 0.89 -42.01
CA SER A 192 11.63 1.33 -40.87
C SER A 192 13.03 0.73 -40.91
N GLU A 193 14.03 1.51 -40.50
CA GLU A 193 15.42 1.05 -40.33
C GLU A 193 15.55 -0.07 -39.29
N SER A 194 14.61 -0.16 -38.35
CA SER A 194 14.61 -1.19 -37.33
C SER A 194 14.03 -2.50 -37.87
N VAL A 195 14.92 -3.46 -38.17
CA VAL A 195 14.60 -4.81 -38.69
C VAL A 195 13.52 -5.53 -37.88
N HIS A 196 13.48 -5.34 -36.56
CA HIS A 196 12.52 -6.05 -35.69
C HIS A 196 11.16 -5.36 -35.56
N LEU A 197 11.01 -4.11 -36.00
CA LEU A 197 9.81 -3.33 -35.73
C LEU A 197 8.58 -3.95 -36.40
N PHE A 198 8.73 -4.36 -37.65
CA PHE A 198 7.66 -5.02 -38.41
C PHE A 198 7.20 -6.32 -37.74
N THR A 199 8.13 -7.18 -37.32
CA THR A 199 7.82 -8.45 -36.65
C THR A 199 7.12 -8.21 -35.32
N ILE A 200 7.63 -7.29 -34.49
CA ILE A 200 7.05 -6.97 -33.18
C ILE A 200 5.61 -6.45 -33.34
N VAL A 201 5.37 -5.52 -34.27
CA VAL A 201 4.04 -4.94 -34.48
C VAL A 201 3.07 -5.98 -35.06
N THR A 202 3.52 -6.80 -36.01
CA THR A 202 2.70 -7.88 -36.58
C THR A 202 2.31 -8.89 -35.51
N LEU A 203 3.28 -9.32 -34.69
CA LEU A 203 3.02 -10.23 -33.58
C LEU A 203 2.04 -9.61 -32.57
N ALA A 204 2.19 -8.32 -32.25
CA ALA A 204 1.30 -7.60 -31.34
C ALA A 204 -0.15 -7.61 -31.83
N LEU A 205 -0.37 -7.30 -33.12
CA LEU A 205 -1.68 -7.22 -33.74
C LEU A 205 -2.34 -8.59 -33.85
N SER A 206 -1.57 -9.63 -34.18
CA SER A 206 -2.10 -10.98 -34.39
C SER A 206 -2.38 -11.74 -33.08
N THR A 207 -1.62 -11.48 -32.02
CA THR A 207 -1.70 -12.28 -30.78
C THR A 207 -2.34 -11.57 -29.59
N GLY A 208 -2.41 -10.23 -29.63
CA GLY A 208 -2.87 -9.42 -28.50
C GLY A 208 -2.00 -9.54 -27.25
N MET A 209 -0.75 -10.00 -27.38
CA MET A 209 0.20 -10.10 -26.26
C MET A 209 0.53 -8.72 -25.69
N ARG A 210 0.77 -8.62 -24.39
CA ARG A 210 1.22 -7.36 -23.79
C ARG A 210 2.65 -7.07 -24.24
N ARG A 211 2.99 -5.80 -24.46
CA ARG A 211 4.34 -5.36 -24.87
C ARG A 211 5.46 -5.99 -24.03
N GLY A 212 5.30 -6.04 -22.71
CA GLY A 212 6.32 -6.63 -21.81
C GLY A 212 6.44 -8.16 -21.94
N GLU A 213 5.35 -8.86 -22.26
CA GLU A 213 5.36 -10.32 -22.49
C GLU A 213 6.08 -10.64 -23.80
N MET A 214 5.87 -9.81 -24.83
CA MET A 214 6.47 -9.96 -26.15
C MET A 214 7.96 -9.60 -26.17
N LEU A 215 8.35 -8.49 -25.56
CA LEU A 215 9.75 -8.08 -25.48
C LEU A 215 10.59 -8.96 -24.54
N GLY A 216 9.94 -9.66 -23.60
CA GLY A 216 10.58 -10.63 -22.71
C GLY A 216 10.53 -12.07 -23.22
N LEU A 217 10.03 -12.28 -24.44
CA LEU A 217 9.90 -13.62 -25.01
C LEU A 217 11.29 -14.21 -25.27
N LYS A 218 11.42 -15.51 -25.02
CA LYS A 218 12.65 -16.28 -25.27
C LYS A 218 12.34 -17.41 -26.23
N TRP A 219 13.30 -17.80 -27.05
CA TRP A 219 13.15 -18.88 -28.03
C TRP A 219 12.72 -20.21 -27.42
N GLU A 220 13.16 -20.53 -26.20
CA GLU A 220 12.71 -21.72 -25.43
C GLU A 220 11.19 -21.78 -25.21
N ASN A 221 10.51 -20.64 -25.30
CA ASN A 221 9.07 -20.52 -25.10
C ASN A 221 8.27 -20.50 -26.42
N VAL A 222 8.96 -20.57 -27.56
CA VAL A 222 8.37 -20.51 -28.90
C VAL A 222 8.48 -21.88 -29.55
N ASP A 223 7.34 -22.50 -29.76
CA ASP A 223 7.23 -23.81 -30.40
C ASP A 223 6.57 -23.59 -31.77
N LEU A 224 7.43 -23.34 -32.77
CA LEU A 224 6.99 -23.11 -34.15
C LEU A 224 6.39 -24.39 -34.76
N GLN A 225 6.92 -25.57 -34.41
CA GLN A 225 6.38 -26.83 -34.92
C GLN A 225 4.91 -27.03 -34.57
N ASN A 226 4.52 -26.65 -33.34
CA ASN A 226 3.13 -26.71 -32.88
C ASN A 226 2.40 -25.36 -32.96
N GLY A 227 2.99 -24.34 -33.60
CA GLY A 227 2.40 -23.02 -33.78
C GLY A 227 1.95 -22.36 -32.48
N ARG A 228 2.79 -22.34 -31.43
CA ARG A 228 2.40 -21.80 -30.12
C ARG A 228 3.52 -21.08 -29.37
N ILE A 229 3.16 -20.04 -28.65
CA ILE A 229 4.00 -19.34 -27.66
C ILE A 229 3.50 -19.67 -26.25
N THR A 230 4.43 -20.03 -25.38
CA THR A 230 4.15 -20.29 -23.96
C THR A 230 4.61 -19.13 -23.09
N LEU A 231 3.65 -18.38 -22.52
CA LEU A 231 3.95 -17.32 -21.56
C LEU A 231 3.93 -17.86 -20.14
N HIS A 232 5.13 -18.06 -19.56
CA HIS A 232 5.29 -18.60 -18.21
C HIS A 232 5.07 -17.56 -17.10
N ARG A 233 5.36 -16.28 -17.37
CA ARG A 233 5.18 -15.17 -16.42
C ARG A 233 4.32 -14.08 -17.04
N THR A 234 3.02 -14.14 -16.82
CA THR A 234 2.11 -13.06 -17.19
C THR A 234 1.96 -12.06 -16.04
N LYS A 235 1.42 -10.87 -16.35
CA LYS A 235 1.12 -9.83 -15.35
C LYS A 235 0.27 -10.37 -14.18
N ASN A 236 -0.58 -11.37 -14.43
CA ASN A 236 -1.45 -11.99 -13.43
C ASN A 236 -0.84 -13.24 -12.77
N GLY A 237 0.32 -13.71 -13.25
CA GLY A 237 1.02 -14.87 -12.68
C GLY A 237 0.58 -16.22 -13.24
N GLU A 238 -0.40 -16.25 -14.13
CA GLU A 238 -0.88 -17.47 -14.78
C GLU A 238 -0.09 -17.77 -16.05
N LYS A 239 0.14 -19.05 -16.31
CA LYS A 239 0.69 -19.53 -17.58
C LYS A 239 -0.39 -19.43 -18.65
N ARG A 240 -0.05 -18.85 -19.81
CA ARG A 240 -0.96 -18.78 -20.96
C ARG A 240 -0.27 -19.30 -22.21
N ILE A 241 -1.00 -20.08 -23.00
CA ILE A 241 -0.58 -20.46 -24.36
C ILE A 241 -1.24 -19.50 -25.33
N VAL A 242 -0.45 -18.99 -26.27
CA VAL A 242 -0.87 -18.10 -27.34
C VAL A 242 -0.64 -18.82 -28.67
N PRO A 243 -1.68 -19.11 -29.45
CA PRO A 243 -1.49 -19.72 -30.76
C PRO A 243 -0.82 -18.73 -31.72
N LEU A 244 0.11 -19.23 -32.53
CA LEU A 244 0.72 -18.55 -33.66
C LEU A 244 -0.03 -18.99 -34.91
N VAL A 245 -0.85 -18.10 -35.47
CA VAL A 245 -1.63 -18.35 -36.68
C VAL A 245 -1.51 -17.17 -37.65
N GLY A 246 -1.61 -17.47 -38.95
CA GLY A 246 -1.53 -16.48 -40.02
C GLY A 246 -0.22 -15.68 -39.98
N LYS A 247 -0.31 -14.35 -40.11
CA LYS A 247 0.84 -13.43 -40.15
C LYS A 247 1.74 -13.44 -38.90
N ALA A 248 1.31 -14.07 -37.80
CA ALA A 248 2.17 -14.25 -36.63
C ALA A 248 3.16 -15.41 -36.78
N TYR A 249 2.86 -16.37 -37.65
CA TYR A 249 3.65 -17.57 -37.87
C TYR A 249 4.64 -17.40 -39.04
N GLU A 250 4.21 -16.69 -40.09
CA GLU A 250 5.03 -16.26 -41.24
C GLU A 250 6.21 -15.37 -40.82
#